data_AF-A0A671MAZ5-F1
#
_entry.id   AF-A0A671MAZ5-F1
#
_cell.length_a   1.000
_cell.length_b   1.000
_cell.length_c   1.000
_cell.angle_alpha   90.00
_cell.angle_beta   90.00
_cell.angle_gamma   90.00
#
_symmetry.space_group_name_H-M   'P 1'
#
loop_
_entity.id
_entity.type
_entity.pdbx_description
1 polymer ?
#
loop_
_entity_poly.entity_id
_entity_poly.type
_entity_poly.pdbx_seq_one_letter_code
_entity_poly.pdbx_strand_id
1 'polypeptide(L)'
;MNAASLVQRLAGISGALAVAAGAYGAHGFRRSEASDYQRELYDTANKYHIYHSLALLGAARCRKPALAGAVLLAGMGCFCGPLYHQALTNDPSFSKLAPIGGSLLIVGWAAMAL
;
A
#
# COMPACT_ATOMS: atom_id res chain seq x y z
N MET A 1 7.94 20.15 -11.91
CA MET A 1 8.16 18.69 -11.85
C MET A 1 7.22 18.02 -12.83
N ASN A 2 7.68 17.06 -13.64
CA ASN A 2 6.78 16.28 -14.51
C ASN A 2 6.16 15.11 -13.73
N ALA A 3 5.06 14.55 -14.24
CA ALA A 3 4.32 13.50 -13.54
C ALA A 3 5.18 12.26 -13.20
N ALA A 4 6.03 11.82 -14.12
CA ALA A 4 6.94 10.69 -13.91
C ALA A 4 7.86 10.91 -12.70
N SER A 5 8.49 12.10 -12.61
CA SER A 5 9.38 12.44 -11.49
C SER A 5 8.65 12.49 -10.15
N LEU A 6 7.40 12.96 -10.13
CA LEU A 6 6.58 12.97 -8.92
C LEU A 6 6.23 11.55 -8.48
N VAL A 7 5.74 10.71 -9.40
CA VAL A 7 5.38 9.31 -9.13
C VAL A 7 6.59 8.53 -8.63
N GLN A 8 7.77 8.73 -9.21
CA GLN A 8 9.00 8.10 -8.75
C GLN A 8 9.39 8.51 -7.33
N ARG A 9 9.23 9.80 -6.96
CA ARG A 9 9.49 10.26 -5.59
C ARG A 9 8.51 9.65 -4.60
N LEU A 10 7.22 9.61 -4.96
CA LEU A 10 6.20 8.97 -4.13
C LEU A 10 6.46 7.48 -3.96
N ALA A 11 6.91 6.78 -5.01
CA ALA A 11 7.33 5.38 -4.93
C ALA A 11 8.48 5.19 -3.93
N GLY A 12 9.48 6.06 -3.97
CA GLY A 12 10.61 6.03 -3.03
C GLY A 12 10.18 6.23 -1.57
N ILE A 13 9.33 7.23 -1.32
CA ILE A 13 8.78 7.49 0.02
C ILE A 13 7.93 6.30 0.49
N SER A 14 7.02 5.81 -0.37
CA SER A 14 6.16 4.68 -0.05
C SER A 14 6.97 3.42 0.26
N GLY A 15 8.01 3.13 -0.54
CA GLY A 15 8.90 2.00 -0.31
C GLY A 15 9.65 2.10 1.02
N ALA A 16 10.16 3.29 1.37
CA ALA A 16 10.79 3.52 2.66
C ALA A 16 9.83 3.30 3.84
N LEU A 17 8.59 3.79 3.72
CA LEU A 17 7.54 3.57 4.73
C LEU A 17 7.15 2.10 4.84
N ALA A 18 7.07 1.37 3.72
CA ALA A 18 6.79 -0.06 3.72
C ALA A 18 7.92 -0.86 4.39
N VAL A 19 9.19 -0.51 4.15
CA VAL A 19 10.32 -1.14 4.84
C VAL A 19 10.28 -0.85 6.34
N ALA A 20 10.00 0.40 6.74
CA ALA A 20 9.88 0.76 8.15
C ALA A 20 8.71 0.01 8.84
N ALA A 21 7.56 -0.08 8.18
CA ALA A 21 6.42 -0.86 8.65
C ALA A 21 6.75 -2.35 8.75
N GLY A 22 7.43 -2.93 7.75
CA GLY A 22 7.89 -4.32 7.80
C GLY A 22 8.85 -4.60 8.96
N ALA A 23 9.79 -3.69 9.22
CA ALA A 23 10.70 -3.80 10.37
C ALA A 23 9.95 -3.73 11.71
N TYR A 24 8.98 -2.81 11.83
CA TYR A 24 8.11 -2.74 13.01
C TYR A 24 7.26 -4.02 13.16
N GLY A 25 6.68 -4.54 12.07
CA GLY A 25 5.93 -5.78 12.06
C GLY A 25 6.73 -6.96 12.60
N ALA A 26 7.95 -7.14 12.10
CA ALA A 26 8.83 -8.26 12.44
C ALA A 26 9.37 -8.20 13.87
N HIS A 27 9.71 -7.01 14.38
CA HIS A 27 10.41 -6.86 15.66
C HIS A 27 9.55 -6.29 16.79
N GLY A 28 8.65 -5.36 16.48
CA GLY A 28 7.77 -4.70 17.46
C GLY A 28 6.42 -5.38 17.57
N PHE A 29 5.66 -5.38 16.48
CA PHE A 29 4.27 -5.84 16.48
C PHE A 29 4.15 -7.33 16.83
N ARG A 30 5.04 -8.18 16.31
CA ARG A 30 5.08 -9.62 16.68
C ARG A 30 5.40 -9.90 18.14
N ARG A 31 5.92 -8.93 18.90
CA ARG A 31 6.18 -9.09 20.34
C ARG A 31 5.06 -8.51 21.21
N SER A 32 4.05 -7.91 20.61
CA SER A 32 2.89 -7.38 21.34
C SER A 32 1.86 -8.46 21.65
N GLU A 33 0.90 -8.13 22.52
CA GLU A 33 -0.28 -8.97 22.83
C GLU A 33 -1.32 -9.02 21.69
N ALA A 34 -0.95 -8.63 20.46
CA ALA A 34 -1.82 -8.69 19.30
C ALA A 34 -2.19 -10.14 18.95
N SER A 35 -3.47 -10.36 18.63
CA SER A 35 -3.99 -11.64 18.16
C SER A 35 -3.36 -12.09 16.83
N ASP A 36 -3.44 -13.38 16.53
CA ASP A 36 -2.99 -13.94 15.24
C ASP A 36 -3.67 -13.27 14.04
N TYR A 37 -4.96 -12.95 14.17
CA TYR A 37 -5.70 -12.23 13.14
C TYR A 37 -5.16 -10.82 12.90
N GLN A 38 -4.85 -10.06 13.97
CA GLN A 38 -4.24 -8.73 13.81
C GLN A 38 -2.87 -8.80 13.15
N ARG A 39 -2.07 -9.84 13.48
CA ARG A 39 -0.76 -10.10 12.84
C ARG A 39 -0.92 -10.42 11.35
N GLU A 40 -1.90 -11.24 11.00
CA GLU A 40 -2.23 -11.55 9.61
C GLU A 40 -2.67 -10.30 8.82
N LEU A 41 -3.50 -9.45 9.42
CA LEU A 41 -3.89 -8.16 8.82
C LEU A 41 -2.68 -7.26 8.59
N TYR A 42 -1.79 -7.15 9.58
CA TYR A 42 -0.57 -6.35 9.48
C TYR A 42 0.35 -6.85 8.37
N ASP A 43 0.60 -8.16 8.34
CA ASP A 43 1.47 -8.79 7.34
C ASP A 43 0.87 -8.65 5.93
N THR A 44 -0.46 -8.79 5.79
CA THR A 44 -1.16 -8.55 4.52
C THR A 44 -1.03 -7.10 4.09
N ALA A 45 -1.27 -6.15 4.99
CA ALA A 45 -1.13 -4.72 4.71
C ALA A 45 0.28 -4.39 4.23
N ASN A 46 1.32 -4.90 4.92
CA ASN A 46 2.71 -4.62 4.59
C ASN A 46 3.16 -5.27 3.28
N LYS A 47 2.74 -6.51 3.03
CA LYS A 47 3.01 -7.21 1.78
C LYS A 47 2.46 -6.43 0.58
N TYR A 48 1.20 -5.96 0.66
CA TYR A 48 0.63 -5.13 -0.41
C TYR A 48 1.28 -3.75 -0.48
N HIS A 49 1.62 -3.13 0.67
CA HIS A 49 2.31 -1.84 0.70
C HIS A 49 3.63 -1.88 -0.08
N ILE A 50 4.49 -2.88 0.16
CA ILE A 50 5.78 -2.98 -0.54
C ILE A 50 5.61 -3.36 -2.02
N TYR A 51 4.73 -4.30 -2.36
CA TYR A 51 4.51 -4.69 -3.76
C TYR A 51 3.99 -3.53 -4.61
N HIS A 52 3.06 -2.74 -4.07
CA HIS A 52 2.53 -1.61 -4.82
C HIS A 52 3.43 -0.37 -4.76
N SER A 53 4.34 -0.26 -3.79
CA SER A 53 5.45 0.71 -3.85
C SER A 53 6.40 0.41 -5.03
N LEU A 54 6.71 -0.86 -5.27
CA LEU A 54 7.48 -1.28 -6.44
C LEU A 54 6.68 -1.08 -7.74
N ALA A 55 5.37 -1.34 -7.73
CA ALA A 55 4.50 -1.03 -8.86
C ALA A 55 4.48 0.47 -9.19
N LEU A 56 4.43 1.36 -8.19
CA LEU A 56 4.54 2.81 -8.37
C LEU A 56 5.86 3.21 -9.02
N LEU A 57 6.97 2.57 -8.63
CA LEU A 57 8.28 2.80 -9.26
C LEU A 57 8.25 2.44 -10.75
N GLY A 58 7.59 1.33 -11.11
CA GLY A 58 7.34 0.95 -12.49
C GLY A 58 6.40 1.91 -13.23
N ALA A 59 5.33 2.36 -12.57
CA ALA A 59 4.32 3.27 -13.13
C ALA A 59 4.92 4.62 -13.56
N ALA A 60 5.99 5.07 -12.90
CA ALA A 60 6.74 6.27 -13.29
C ALA A 60 7.35 6.19 -14.70
N ARG A 61 7.44 4.98 -15.29
CA ARG A 61 8.02 4.72 -16.62
C ARG A 61 6.99 4.33 -17.68
N CYS A 62 5.70 4.25 -17.32
CA CYS A 62 4.61 3.98 -18.27
C CYS A 62 4.30 5.21 -19.14
N ARG A 63 3.50 5.01 -20.20
CA ARG A 63 3.06 6.09 -21.09
C ARG A 63 2.20 7.14 -20.36
N LYS A 64 1.38 6.69 -19.40
CA LYS A 64 0.49 7.55 -18.59
C LYS A 64 0.82 7.48 -17.09
N PRO A 65 1.98 8.02 -16.66
CA PRO A 65 2.47 7.84 -15.29
C PRO A 65 1.56 8.50 -14.25
N ALA A 66 0.96 9.66 -14.55
CA ALA A 66 0.04 10.34 -13.63
C ALA A 66 -1.19 9.49 -13.31
N LEU A 67 -1.79 8.87 -14.34
CA LEU A 67 -3.00 8.06 -14.19
C LEU A 67 -2.71 6.78 -13.41
N ALA A 68 -1.73 6.00 -13.86
CA ALA A 68 -1.35 4.75 -13.19
C ALA A 68 -0.90 5.01 -11.75
N GLY A 69 -0.06 6.02 -11.54
CA GLY A 69 0.43 6.40 -10.22
C GLY A 69 -0.69 6.85 -9.27
N ALA A 70 -1.61 7.71 -9.72
CA ALA A 70 -2.71 8.19 -8.88
C ALA A 70 -3.67 7.07 -8.47
N VAL A 71 -4.04 6.19 -9.40
CA VAL A 71 -4.95 5.06 -9.13
C VAL A 71 -4.29 4.05 -8.18
N LEU A 72 -3.01 3.73 -8.39
CA LEU A 72 -2.26 2.86 -7.47
C LEU A 72 -2.16 3.47 -6.07
N LEU A 73 -1.80 4.75 -5.94
CA LEU A 73 -1.71 5.42 -4.63
C LEU A 73 -3.05 5.43 -3.89
N ALA A 74 -4.15 5.75 -4.59
CA ALA A 74 -5.49 5.71 -4.00
C ALA A 74 -5.85 4.29 -3.54
N GLY A 75 -5.57 3.28 -4.39
CA GLY A 75 -5.77 1.88 -4.04
C GLY A 75 -4.95 1.44 -2.83
N MET A 76 -3.68 1.85 -2.75
CA MET A 76 -2.81 1.55 -1.60
C MET A 76 -3.35 2.16 -0.31
N GLY A 77 -3.77 3.42 -0.34
CA GLY A 77 -4.37 4.10 0.82
C GLY A 77 -5.64 3.40 1.31
N CYS A 78 -6.56 3.10 0.39
CA CYS A 78 -7.83 2.44 0.71
C CYS A 78 -7.68 0.95 1.06
N PHE A 79 -6.62 0.27 0.61
CA PHE A 79 -6.37 -1.14 0.93
C PHE A 79 -5.50 -1.29 2.17
N CYS A 80 -4.28 -0.77 2.14
CA CYS A 80 -3.28 -0.99 3.19
C CYS A 80 -3.63 -0.21 4.46
N GLY A 81 -4.12 1.03 4.33
CA GLY A 81 -4.43 1.90 5.46
C GLY A 81 -5.43 1.27 6.45
N PRO A 82 -6.63 0.84 6.00
CA PRO A 82 -7.59 0.17 6.87
C PRO A 82 -7.08 -1.12 7.50
N LEU A 83 -6.29 -1.92 6.77
CA LEU A 83 -5.72 -3.15 7.32
C LEU A 83 -4.67 -2.85 8.41
N TYR A 84 -3.79 -1.87 8.20
CA TYR A 84 -2.88 -1.41 9.25
C TYR A 84 -3.63 -0.84 10.45
N HIS A 85 -4.68 -0.05 10.22
CA HIS A 85 -5.52 0.49 11.28
C HIS A 85 -6.10 -0.63 12.14
N GLN A 86 -6.85 -1.55 11.52
CA GLN A 86 -7.48 -2.64 12.23
C GLN A 86 -6.46 -3.57 12.89
N ALA A 87 -5.31 -3.81 12.27
CA ALA A 87 -4.23 -4.56 12.90
C ALA A 87 -3.76 -3.90 14.20
N LEU A 88 -3.51 -2.59 14.18
CA LEU A 88 -2.95 -1.85 15.31
C LEU A 88 -3.96 -1.55 16.42
N THR A 89 -5.22 -1.29 16.08
CA THR A 89 -6.24 -0.83 17.04
C THR A 89 -7.30 -1.87 17.36
N ASN A 90 -7.34 -2.98 16.60
CA ASN A 90 -8.42 -3.97 16.62
C ASN A 90 -9.81 -3.39 16.25
N ASP A 91 -9.86 -2.19 15.65
CA ASP A 91 -11.10 -1.54 15.24
C ASP A 91 -11.39 -1.75 13.73
N PRO A 92 -12.49 -2.44 13.37
CA PRO A 92 -12.85 -2.76 12.00
C PRO A 92 -13.63 -1.65 11.26
N SER A 93 -13.76 -0.45 11.84
CA SER A 93 -14.59 0.65 11.30
C SER A 93 -14.34 0.99 9.82
N PHE A 94 -13.12 0.79 9.34
CA PHE A 94 -12.72 1.09 7.95
C PHE A 94 -12.62 -0.12 7.03
N SER A 95 -12.97 -1.33 7.50
CA SER A 95 -12.81 -2.59 6.76
C SER A 95 -13.44 -2.59 5.36
N LYS A 96 -14.57 -1.87 5.18
CA LYS A 96 -15.26 -1.73 3.88
C LYS A 96 -14.46 -0.96 2.82
N LEU A 97 -13.44 -0.18 3.21
CA LEU A 97 -12.57 0.51 2.26
C LEU A 97 -11.58 -0.44 1.58
N ALA A 98 -11.21 -1.55 2.23
CA ALA A 98 -10.23 -2.48 1.67
C ALA A 98 -10.68 -3.10 0.33
N PRO A 99 -11.91 -3.62 0.16
CA PRO A 99 -12.38 -4.10 -1.14
C PRO A 99 -12.36 -3.04 -2.26
N ILE A 100 -12.69 -1.78 -1.93
CA ILE A 100 -12.60 -0.66 -2.86
C ILE A 100 -11.15 -0.41 -3.24
N GLY A 101 -10.25 -0.42 -2.26
CA GLY A 101 -8.81 -0.30 -2.47
C GLY A 101 -8.26 -1.41 -3.37
N GLY A 102 -8.63 -2.66 -3.13
CA GLY A 102 -8.24 -3.79 -3.97
C GLY A 102 -8.71 -3.64 -5.43
N SER A 103 -9.92 -3.13 -5.63
CA SER A 103 -10.45 -2.84 -6.97
C SER A 103 -9.65 -1.74 -7.67
N LEU A 104 -9.30 -0.67 -6.96
CA LEU A 104 -8.43 0.39 -7.47
C LEU A 104 -7.01 -0.13 -7.78
N LEU A 105 -6.46 -1.02 -6.96
CA LEU A 105 -5.16 -1.63 -7.23
C LEU A 105 -5.18 -2.44 -8.54
N ILE A 106 -6.24 -3.21 -8.81
CA ILE A 106 -6.43 -3.91 -10.09
C ILE A 106 -6.46 -2.92 -11.26
N VAL A 107 -7.28 -1.86 -11.16
CA VAL A 107 -7.37 -0.83 -12.21
C VAL A 107 -6.04 -0.09 -12.38
N GLY A 108 -5.29 0.14 -11.30
CA GLY A 108 -3.97 0.78 -11.32
C GLY A 108 -2.95 -0.04 -12.10
N TRP A 109 -2.91 -1.35 -11.88
CA TRP A 109 -2.11 -2.27 -12.70
C TRP A 109 -2.54 -2.28 -14.16
N ALA A 110 -3.85 -2.32 -14.44
CA ALA A 110 -4.36 -2.24 -15.81
C ALA A 110 -3.99 -0.91 -16.49
N ALA A 111 -4.00 0.21 -15.76
CA ALA A 111 -3.62 1.52 -16.27
C ALA A 111 -2.12 1.62 -16.64
N MET A 112 -1.25 0.79 -16.04
CA MET A 112 0.16 0.71 -16.42
C MET A 112 0.36 0.10 -17.83
N ALA A 113 -0.63 -0.63 -18.36
CA ALA A 113 -0.60 -1.21 -19.70
C ALA A 113 -1.04 -0.24 -20.81
N LEU A 114 -1.46 0.99 -20.46
CA LEU A 114 -1.84 2.06 -21.39
C LEU A 114 -0.64 2.86 -21.90
#